data_AF-D9TR35-F1
#
_entry.id   AF-D9TR35-F1
#
_cell.length_a   1.000
_cell.length_b   1.000
_cell.length_c   1.000
_cell.angle_alpha   90.00
_cell.angle_beta   90.00
_cell.angle_gamma   90.00
#
_symmetry.space_group_name_H-M   'P 1'
#
loop_
_entity.id
_entity.type
_entity.pdbx_description
1 polymer ?
#
loop_
_entity_poly.entity_id
_entity_poly.type
_entity_poly.pdbx_seq_one_letter_code
_entity_poly.pdbx_strand_id
1 'polypeptide(L)'
;MDKVLFESEGKKYYLVSAQNNIVLYKSGEDSSKMNLIDNAISDFDASFADKNIVIIYFSKERNIVLATLNNDNKIVKKILYHYNDKTIYIDNFRLIICNDDVHVFFMEHNLSNPKKILLKHYISNGTLKVNEIAVINNIQIKPFYSVAFDKFGMLHLVYVTTENTQKIYYTTFINNIWTLKTTVSEAVSIEYPNIKIDDKRNIHICWVEENIIKELKYRKKIDGGWPKGSWDKKITLSFSDTILEPCISIIDSSIWCTWIKQNTFYSAISSDGGNSFSRPFKLAEKPSSYELVKKIEPSSERITYANSDGCELPFETDKNDILYDKESYFTFYIKEVQEYLSTLSKKIENLQKEKIHLERNLNQKSYEIALKNRSIEELKENLKKFYEDRTKYTTKIDNLNSVCNNILSENEKLKKQIKDLQNKIIILNSKLNEKAENGTIDKIKSIFFGKSNEHL
;
A
#
# COMPACT_ATOMS: atom_id res chain seq x y z
N MET A 1 3.24 -19.10 9.57
CA MET A 1 2.70 -20.29 8.87
C MET A 1 1.92 -21.15 9.86
N ASP A 2 0.73 -21.64 9.52
CA ASP A 2 -0.20 -22.12 10.57
C ASP A 2 -0.12 -23.63 10.89
N LYS A 3 0.68 -24.37 10.12
CA LYS A 3 0.82 -25.84 10.22
C LYS A 3 2.23 -26.30 9.87
N VAL A 4 2.87 -27.01 10.81
CA VAL A 4 4.20 -27.60 10.64
C VAL A 4 4.11 -29.11 10.91
N LEU A 5 4.60 -29.91 9.96
CA LEU A 5 4.75 -31.36 10.04
C LEU A 5 6.19 -31.71 10.42
N PHE A 6 6.36 -32.64 11.35
CA PHE A 6 7.66 -33.24 11.64
C PHE A 6 7.52 -34.73 11.97
N GLU A 7 8.64 -35.44 11.98
CA GLU A 7 8.70 -36.85 12.39
C GLU A 7 9.67 -36.99 13.56
N SER A 8 9.29 -37.78 14.57
CA SER A 8 10.13 -38.13 15.72
C SER A 8 9.81 -39.56 16.14
N GLU A 9 10.83 -40.37 16.41
CA GLU A 9 10.70 -41.78 16.80
C GLU A 9 9.79 -42.63 15.87
N GLY A 10 9.83 -42.36 14.56
CA GLY A 10 9.00 -43.03 13.55
C GLY A 10 7.50 -42.66 13.61
N LYS A 11 7.14 -41.61 14.34
CA LYS A 11 5.78 -41.07 14.43
C LYS A 11 5.74 -39.66 13.85
N LYS A 12 4.69 -39.38 13.09
CA LYS A 12 4.44 -38.06 12.50
C LYS A 12 3.60 -37.20 13.45
N TYR A 13 3.95 -35.93 13.51
CA TYR A 13 3.36 -34.95 14.40
C TYR A 13 3.08 -33.65 13.68
N TYR A 14 1.99 -33.00 14.09
CA TYR A 14 1.61 -31.68 13.63
C TYR A 14 1.66 -30.68 14.77
N LEU A 15 2.32 -29.55 14.53
CA LEU A 15 2.07 -28.30 15.24
C LEU A 15 1.03 -27.51 14.45
N VAL A 16 -0.02 -27.04 15.11
CA VAL A 16 -1.08 -26.21 14.52
C VAL A 16 -1.46 -25.05 15.44
N SER A 17 -1.76 -23.89 14.85
CA SER A 17 -2.31 -22.73 15.56
C SER A 17 -3.82 -22.93 15.78
N ALA A 18 -4.26 -22.85 17.03
CA ALA A 18 -5.65 -23.10 17.43
C ALA A 18 -6.09 -22.13 18.54
N GLN A 19 -6.86 -21.10 18.18
CA GLN A 19 -7.52 -20.16 19.12
C GLN A 19 -6.56 -19.59 20.19
N ASN A 20 -5.49 -18.91 19.76
CA ASN A 20 -4.41 -18.39 20.61
C ASN A 20 -3.50 -19.45 21.29
N ASN A 21 -3.61 -20.71 20.87
CA ASN A 21 -2.72 -21.79 21.29
C ASN A 21 -1.88 -22.31 20.12
N ILE A 22 -0.74 -22.94 20.42
CA ILE A 22 -0.02 -23.82 19.50
C ILE A 22 -0.11 -25.23 20.09
N VAL A 23 -0.77 -26.11 19.35
CA VAL A 23 -1.12 -27.47 19.78
C VAL A 23 -0.31 -28.47 18.99
N LEU A 24 0.26 -29.43 19.71
CA LEU A 24 0.88 -30.64 19.15
C LEU A 24 -0.16 -31.75 19.11
N TYR A 25 -0.30 -32.44 17.98
CA TYR A 25 -1.04 -33.70 17.91
C TYR A 25 -0.31 -34.73 17.04
N LYS A 26 -0.50 -36.00 17.35
CA LYS A 26 0.02 -37.11 16.55
C LYS A 26 -0.87 -37.31 15.32
N SER A 27 -0.25 -37.54 14.17
CA SER A 27 -0.97 -37.75 12.91
C SER A 27 -1.92 -38.95 12.99
N GLY A 28 -3.11 -38.81 12.40
CA GLY A 28 -4.17 -39.83 12.43
C GLY A 28 -4.89 -40.01 13.78
N GLU A 29 -4.47 -39.33 14.86
CA GLU A 29 -5.04 -39.48 16.21
C GLU A 29 -5.49 -38.12 16.79
N ASP A 30 -6.65 -37.66 16.35
CA ASP A 30 -7.25 -36.36 16.70
C ASP A 30 -7.56 -36.19 18.22
N SER A 31 -7.56 -37.30 18.96
CA SER A 31 -7.72 -37.38 20.42
C SER A 31 -6.43 -37.09 21.21
N SER A 32 -5.27 -37.03 20.56
CA SER A 32 -3.94 -36.93 21.19
C SER A 32 -3.39 -35.48 21.27
N LYS A 33 -4.27 -34.49 21.53
CA LYS A 33 -3.92 -33.07 21.51
C LYS A 33 -3.23 -32.62 22.79
N MET A 34 -1.96 -32.22 22.69
CA MET A 34 -1.17 -31.59 23.75
C MET A 34 -1.03 -30.09 23.46
N ASN A 35 -1.55 -29.23 24.34
CA ASN A 35 -1.32 -27.80 24.25
C ASN A 35 0.11 -27.48 24.70
N LEU A 36 0.93 -26.86 23.83
CA LEU A 36 2.31 -26.50 24.13
C LEU A 36 2.43 -25.04 24.57
N ILE A 37 1.69 -24.14 23.91
CA ILE A 37 1.77 -22.69 24.10
C ILE A 37 0.34 -22.17 24.10
N ASP A 38 -0.04 -21.45 25.15
CA ASP A 38 -1.39 -20.99 25.44
C ASP A 38 -1.58 -19.47 25.24
N ASN A 39 -0.53 -18.79 24.80
CA ASN A 39 -0.45 -17.34 24.71
C ASN A 39 0.03 -16.79 23.37
N ALA A 40 -0.05 -17.55 22.27
CA ALA A 40 0.18 -17.02 20.93
C ALA A 40 -0.99 -16.14 20.48
N ILE A 41 -0.77 -15.10 19.68
CA ILE A 41 -1.86 -14.25 19.11
C ILE A 41 -1.74 -14.05 17.60
N SER A 42 -0.82 -14.76 16.97
CA SER A 42 -0.51 -14.72 15.54
C SER A 42 -0.37 -16.14 15.00
N ASP A 43 0.08 -16.25 13.76
CA ASP A 43 0.73 -17.47 13.27
C ASP A 43 2.08 -17.72 13.99
N PHE A 44 2.69 -18.86 13.70
CA PHE A 44 4.01 -19.23 14.22
C PHE A 44 4.90 -19.71 13.08
N ASP A 45 6.14 -20.10 13.37
CA ASP A 45 6.86 -21.06 12.54
C ASP A 45 7.72 -21.96 13.42
N ALA A 46 8.18 -23.09 12.92
CA ALA A 46 9.08 -23.97 13.65
C ALA A 46 10.22 -24.51 12.78
N SER A 47 11.33 -24.87 13.41
CA SER A 47 12.52 -25.46 12.78
C SER A 47 13.22 -26.40 13.76
N PHE A 48 14.11 -27.26 13.28
CA PHE A 48 15.01 -28.01 14.14
C PHE A 48 16.23 -27.17 14.55
N ALA A 49 16.66 -27.34 15.80
CA ALA A 49 18.00 -26.98 16.28
C ALA A 49 18.56 -28.19 17.05
N ASP A 50 19.64 -28.77 16.55
CA ASP A 50 20.21 -30.04 17.00
C ASP A 50 19.19 -31.19 17.02
N LYS A 51 18.61 -31.46 18.20
CA LYS A 51 17.59 -32.49 18.46
C LYS A 51 16.26 -31.90 18.94
N ASN A 52 16.20 -30.59 19.15
CA ASN A 52 15.05 -29.91 19.71
C ASN A 52 14.25 -29.20 18.61
N ILE A 53 12.95 -29.04 18.83
CA ILE A 53 12.10 -28.24 17.94
C ILE A 53 12.01 -26.84 18.50
N VAL A 54 12.42 -25.86 17.69
CA VAL A 54 12.37 -24.44 18.03
C VAL A 54 11.15 -23.84 17.33
N ILE A 55 10.31 -23.16 18.10
CA ILE A 55 9.06 -22.53 17.67
C ILE A 55 9.18 -21.02 17.89
N ILE A 56 8.86 -20.22 16.87
CA ILE A 56 8.75 -18.75 16.98
C ILE A 56 7.30 -18.32 16.90
N TYR A 57 6.87 -17.40 17.78
CA TYR A 57 5.51 -16.86 17.78
C TYR A 57 5.43 -15.45 18.39
N PHE A 58 4.34 -14.72 18.13
CA PHE A 58 4.02 -13.47 18.82
C PHE A 58 3.03 -13.73 19.96
N SER A 59 3.32 -13.22 21.16
CA SER A 59 2.55 -13.54 22.38
C SER A 59 1.50 -12.49 22.76
N LYS A 60 0.53 -12.87 23.61
CA LYS A 60 -0.49 -11.97 24.21
C LYS A 60 0.14 -10.76 24.91
N GLU A 61 1.32 -10.94 25.49
CA GLU A 61 2.12 -9.92 26.16
C GLU A 61 3.03 -9.14 25.18
N ARG A 62 2.78 -9.26 23.87
CA ARG A 62 3.46 -8.53 22.78
C ARG A 62 4.96 -8.84 22.66
N ASN A 63 5.33 -10.07 23.00
CA ASN A 63 6.69 -10.56 22.84
C ASN A 63 6.83 -11.36 21.54
N ILE A 64 7.93 -11.18 20.81
CA ILE A 64 8.44 -12.22 19.92
C ILE A 64 9.15 -13.24 20.80
N VAL A 65 8.63 -14.46 20.85
CA VAL A 65 9.09 -15.54 21.75
C VAL A 65 9.64 -16.70 20.93
N LEU A 66 10.84 -17.14 21.30
CA LEU A 66 11.46 -18.37 20.84
C LEU A 66 11.24 -19.45 21.92
N ALA A 67 10.46 -20.48 21.61
CA ALA A 67 10.19 -21.59 22.50
C ALA A 67 10.89 -22.85 21.99
N THR A 68 11.71 -23.47 22.83
CA THR A 68 12.41 -24.73 22.51
C THR A 68 11.69 -25.88 23.19
N LEU A 69 11.15 -26.81 22.39
CA LEU A 69 10.59 -28.08 22.82
C LEU A 69 11.70 -29.14 22.81
N ASN A 70 12.07 -29.61 24.00
CA ASN A 70 13.06 -30.66 24.18
C ASN A 70 12.42 -32.05 24.12
N ASN A 71 13.21 -33.11 23.91
CA ASN A 71 12.75 -34.51 23.87
C ASN A 71 11.93 -34.96 25.10
N ASP A 72 12.16 -34.35 26.28
CA ASP A 72 11.38 -34.57 27.51
C ASP A 72 9.95 -33.96 27.46
N ASN A 73 9.51 -33.43 26.32
CA ASN A 73 8.32 -32.57 26.14
C ASN A 73 8.32 -31.30 27.02
N LYS A 74 9.49 -30.89 27.54
CA LYS A 74 9.67 -29.64 28.30
C LYS A 74 9.89 -28.48 27.34
N ILE A 75 9.26 -27.34 27.63
CA ILE A 75 9.35 -26.12 26.83
C ILE A 75 10.14 -25.06 27.59
N VAL A 76 11.21 -24.56 26.97
CA VAL A 76 11.99 -23.42 27.47
C VAL A 76 11.67 -22.20 26.59
N LYS A 77 11.16 -21.11 27.18
CA LYS A 77 10.79 -19.89 26.46
C LYS A 77 11.86 -18.80 26.63
N LYS A 78 12.29 -18.19 25.53
CA LYS A 78 13.19 -17.02 25.48
C LYS A 78 12.48 -15.87 24.76
N ILE A 79 12.34 -14.72 25.42
CA ILE A 79 11.86 -13.50 24.77
C ILE A 79 13.00 -12.94 23.91
N LEU A 80 12.73 -12.71 22.62
CA LEU A 80 13.68 -12.08 21.70
C LEU A 80 13.50 -10.56 21.64
N TYR A 81 12.25 -10.10 21.69
CA TYR A 81 11.89 -8.68 21.63
C TYR A 81 10.51 -8.43 22.25
N HIS A 82 10.30 -7.25 22.84
CA HIS A 82 9.02 -6.82 23.43
C HIS A 82 8.52 -5.52 22.79
N TYR A 83 7.27 -5.50 22.36
CA TYR A 83 6.62 -4.31 21.79
C TYR A 83 5.76 -3.57 22.82
N ASN A 84 6.26 -2.42 23.29
CA ASN A 84 5.53 -1.51 24.18
C ASN A 84 4.27 -0.90 23.50
N ASP A 85 4.31 -0.69 22.18
CA ASP A 85 3.24 -0.04 21.43
C ASP A 85 2.04 -0.99 21.23
N LYS A 86 0.85 -0.54 21.65
CA LYS A 86 -0.40 -1.30 21.50
C LYS A 86 -0.95 -1.32 20.07
N THR A 87 -0.48 -0.43 19.20
CA THR A 87 -0.85 -0.37 17.78
C THR A 87 -0.05 -1.35 16.91
N ILE A 88 1.04 -1.93 17.41
CA ILE A 88 1.83 -2.90 16.66
C ILE A 88 1.20 -4.31 16.75
N TYR A 89 1.20 -5.03 15.64
CA TYR A 89 0.84 -6.44 15.55
C TYR A 89 1.86 -7.16 14.67
N ILE A 90 2.30 -8.37 15.07
CA ILE A 90 3.30 -9.15 14.35
C ILE A 90 2.68 -10.43 13.82
N ASP A 91 2.93 -10.75 12.54
CA ASP A 91 2.54 -12.03 11.92
C ASP A 91 3.47 -12.45 10.76
N ASN A 92 3.07 -13.52 10.06
CA ASN A 92 3.72 -14.11 8.91
C ASN A 92 5.18 -14.48 9.20
N PHE A 93 5.36 -15.28 10.25
CA PHE A 93 6.66 -15.74 10.72
C PHE A 93 7.29 -16.74 9.76
N ARG A 94 8.62 -16.63 9.61
CA ARG A 94 9.50 -17.66 9.04
C ARG A 94 10.76 -17.78 9.89
N LEU A 95 11.00 -18.98 10.40
CA LEU A 95 12.18 -19.35 11.19
C LEU A 95 13.13 -20.18 10.32
N ILE A 96 14.38 -19.73 10.23
CA ILE A 96 15.49 -20.45 9.62
C ILE A 96 16.61 -20.52 10.67
N ILE A 97 17.19 -21.70 10.84
CA ILE A 97 18.35 -21.92 11.70
C ILE A 97 19.46 -22.45 10.78
N CYS A 98 20.58 -21.73 10.70
CA CYS A 98 21.65 -22.01 9.76
C CYS A 98 22.98 -21.59 10.37
N ASN A 99 23.97 -22.50 10.40
CA ASN A 99 25.30 -22.24 10.98
C ASN A 99 25.23 -21.65 12.41
N ASP A 100 24.39 -22.23 13.26
CA ASP A 100 24.04 -21.79 14.63
C ASP A 100 23.33 -20.43 14.76
N ASP A 101 23.25 -19.64 13.67
CA ASP A 101 22.52 -18.38 13.64
C ASP A 101 21.00 -18.59 13.52
N VAL A 102 20.26 -17.92 14.39
CA VAL A 102 18.79 -17.92 14.37
C VAL A 102 18.29 -16.71 13.57
N HIS A 103 17.73 -16.99 12.40
CA HIS A 103 17.13 -16.02 11.49
C HIS A 103 15.61 -16.05 11.60
N VAL A 104 15.02 -14.91 11.97
CA VAL A 104 13.57 -14.75 12.09
C VAL A 104 13.11 -13.66 11.15
N PHE A 105 12.25 -14.02 10.21
CA PHE A 105 11.52 -13.09 9.36
C PHE A 105 10.10 -12.96 9.88
N PHE A 106 9.57 -11.74 9.88
CA PHE A 106 8.22 -11.44 10.32
C PHE A 106 7.74 -10.12 9.74
N MET A 107 6.44 -9.88 9.90
CA MET A 107 5.75 -8.71 9.39
C MET A 107 5.25 -7.86 10.54
N GLU A 108 5.69 -6.60 10.58
CA GLU A 108 5.25 -5.62 11.56
C GLU A 108 4.14 -4.75 10.95
N HIS A 109 2.94 -4.91 11.46
CA HIS A 109 1.76 -4.13 11.11
C HIS A 109 1.59 -3.00 12.11
N ASN A 110 1.34 -1.80 11.63
CA ASN A 110 0.90 -0.68 12.46
C ASN A 110 -0.61 -0.47 12.26
N LEU A 111 -1.42 -0.72 13.29
CA LEU A 111 -2.88 -0.61 13.26
C LEU A 111 -3.38 0.82 13.00
N SER A 112 -2.56 1.84 13.27
CA SER A 112 -2.86 3.24 12.91
C SER A 112 -2.51 3.56 11.44
N ASN A 113 -1.75 2.71 10.75
CA ASN A 113 -1.44 2.84 9.33
C ASN A 113 -1.46 1.47 8.62
N PRO A 114 -2.62 0.81 8.48
CA PRO A 114 -2.73 -0.56 7.99
C PRO A 114 -2.34 -0.74 6.51
N LYS A 115 -2.04 0.34 5.78
CA LYS A 115 -1.61 0.30 4.38
C LYS A 115 -0.11 -0.02 4.22
N LYS A 116 0.68 0.15 5.28
CA LYS A 116 2.13 -0.10 5.28
C LYS A 116 2.47 -1.17 6.31
N ILE A 117 3.06 -2.25 5.85
CA ILE A 117 3.52 -3.37 6.69
C ILE A 117 5.03 -3.49 6.47
N LEU A 118 5.82 -3.64 7.53
CA LEU A 118 7.28 -3.73 7.42
C LEU A 118 7.72 -5.20 7.44
N LEU A 119 8.42 -5.64 6.39
CA LEU A 119 9.11 -6.94 6.39
C LEU A 119 10.44 -6.77 7.13
N LYS A 120 10.59 -7.45 8.27
CA LYS A 120 11.78 -7.37 9.13
C LYS A 120 12.52 -8.70 9.19
N HIS A 121 13.84 -8.62 9.34
CA HIS A 121 14.75 -9.75 9.55
C HIS A 121 15.53 -9.53 10.85
N TYR A 122 15.17 -10.30 11.88
CA TYR A 122 15.86 -10.39 13.15
C TYR A 122 16.90 -11.51 13.08
N ILE A 123 18.09 -11.24 13.64
CA ILE A 123 19.21 -12.18 13.70
C ILE A 123 19.70 -12.25 15.15
N SER A 124 19.96 -13.45 15.62
CA SER A 124 20.60 -13.72 16.91
C SER A 124 21.88 -14.55 16.69
N ASN A 125 23.01 -13.85 16.51
CA ASN A 125 24.35 -14.41 16.33
C ASN A 125 25.30 -14.04 17.49
N GLY A 126 24.77 -14.06 18.72
CA GLY A 126 25.41 -13.45 19.89
C GLY A 126 25.20 -11.94 20.01
N THR A 127 25.00 -11.22 18.89
CA THR A 127 24.48 -9.84 18.87
C THR A 127 23.07 -9.79 18.31
N LEU A 128 22.23 -8.91 18.87
CA LEU A 128 20.84 -8.74 18.45
C LEU A 128 20.78 -7.65 17.37
N LYS A 129 20.42 -8.03 16.14
CA LYS A 129 20.24 -7.09 15.02
C LYS A 129 18.88 -7.27 14.35
N VAL A 130 18.12 -6.18 14.22
CA VAL A 130 16.90 -6.12 13.43
C VAL A 130 17.19 -5.31 12.16
N ASN A 131 16.87 -5.87 11.01
CA ASN A 131 16.99 -5.20 9.72
C ASN A 131 15.58 -4.99 9.15
N GLU A 132 15.26 -3.75 8.77
CA GLU A 132 14.07 -3.47 7.96
C GLU A 132 14.42 -3.75 6.49
N ILE A 133 13.75 -4.72 5.88
CA ILE A 133 14.07 -5.18 4.52
C ILE A 133 13.28 -4.35 3.49
N ALA A 134 11.98 -4.23 3.72
CA ALA A 134 11.06 -3.63 2.76
C ALA A 134 9.79 -3.11 3.42
N VAL A 135 9.21 -2.07 2.83
CA VAL A 135 7.82 -1.67 3.05
C VAL A 135 6.93 -2.43 2.06
N ILE A 136 5.99 -3.20 2.60
CA ILE A 136 4.99 -3.94 1.85
C ILE A 136 3.71 -3.11 1.83
N ASN A 137 3.35 -2.58 0.65
CA ASN A 137 2.18 -1.75 0.45
C ASN A 137 1.01 -2.57 -0.10
N ASN A 138 -0.15 -2.48 0.56
CA ASN A 138 -1.46 -2.85 0.00
C ASN A 138 -1.53 -4.26 -0.63
N ILE A 139 -1.20 -5.32 0.12
CA ILE A 139 -1.37 -6.72 -0.31
C ILE A 139 -2.41 -7.41 0.56
N GLN A 140 -3.44 -7.97 -0.07
CA GLN A 140 -4.51 -8.72 0.60
C GLN A 140 -4.24 -10.24 0.69
N ILE A 141 -3.21 -10.74 0.00
CA ILE A 141 -2.97 -12.17 -0.21
C ILE A 141 -1.64 -12.58 0.45
N LYS A 142 -1.67 -13.66 1.24
CA LYS A 142 -0.50 -14.27 1.87
C LYS A 142 -0.24 -15.67 1.27
N PRO A 143 1.01 -16.18 1.30
CA PRO A 143 2.24 -15.44 1.62
C PRO A 143 2.60 -14.47 0.49
N PHE A 144 3.26 -13.37 0.84
CA PHE A 144 3.78 -12.37 -0.11
C PHE A 144 5.31 -12.26 -0.05
N TYR A 145 5.97 -13.12 0.71
CA TYR A 145 7.42 -13.31 0.67
C TYR A 145 7.75 -14.80 0.82
N SER A 146 8.93 -15.19 0.36
CA SER A 146 9.49 -16.51 0.58
C SER A 146 11.01 -16.39 0.68
N VAL A 147 11.61 -17.18 1.57
CA VAL A 147 13.05 -17.16 1.82
C VAL A 147 13.55 -18.59 1.95
N ALA A 148 14.74 -18.82 1.39
CA ALA A 148 15.49 -20.05 1.52
C ALA A 148 16.98 -19.71 1.62
N PHE A 149 17.76 -20.58 2.25
CA PHE A 149 19.22 -20.46 2.33
C PHE A 149 19.90 -21.42 1.35
N ASP A 150 21.11 -21.06 0.91
CA ASP A 150 21.97 -21.98 0.16
C ASP A 150 22.93 -22.75 1.09
N LYS A 151 23.65 -23.72 0.52
CA LYS A 151 24.63 -24.56 1.25
C LYS A 151 25.83 -23.82 1.85
N PHE A 152 25.97 -22.52 1.63
CA PHE A 152 26.98 -21.67 2.26
C PHE A 152 26.36 -20.70 3.29
N GLY A 153 25.07 -20.83 3.59
CA GLY A 153 24.35 -20.00 4.55
C GLY A 153 23.94 -18.63 4.01
N MET A 154 24.01 -18.39 2.69
CA MET A 154 23.47 -17.16 2.12
C MET A 154 21.94 -17.26 2.04
N LEU A 155 21.23 -16.30 2.63
CA LEU A 155 19.78 -16.23 2.51
C LEU A 155 19.41 -15.54 1.21
N HIS A 156 18.43 -16.12 0.51
CA HIS A 156 17.82 -15.59 -0.69
C HIS A 156 16.35 -15.31 -0.39
N LEU A 157 15.94 -14.05 -0.52
CA LEU A 157 14.59 -13.60 -0.20
C LEU A 157 13.92 -13.07 -1.47
N VAL A 158 12.69 -13.51 -1.70
CA VAL A 158 11.75 -12.90 -2.64
C VAL A 158 10.59 -12.29 -1.89
N TYR A 159 10.12 -11.12 -2.32
CA TYR A 159 8.93 -10.48 -1.75
C TYR A 159 8.16 -9.66 -2.78
N VAL A 160 6.85 -9.57 -2.60
CA VAL A 160 5.94 -8.76 -3.40
C VAL A 160 5.67 -7.44 -2.68
N THR A 161 5.63 -6.33 -3.41
CA THR A 161 5.11 -5.04 -2.90
C THR A 161 4.46 -4.25 -4.03
N THR A 162 3.61 -3.29 -3.68
CA THR A 162 2.92 -2.41 -4.62
C THR A 162 3.60 -1.05 -4.66
N GLU A 163 3.92 -0.56 -5.86
CA GLU A 163 4.38 0.81 -6.11
C GLU A 163 3.35 1.53 -7.00
N ASN A 164 3.23 1.08 -8.25
CA ASN A 164 2.14 1.42 -9.17
C ASN A 164 1.38 0.13 -9.56
N THR A 165 2.17 -0.85 -9.96
CA THR A 165 1.90 -2.26 -10.21
C THR A 165 2.42 -3.09 -9.03
N GLN A 166 2.07 -4.38 -8.98
CA GLN A 166 2.73 -5.32 -8.07
C GLN A 166 4.04 -5.82 -8.70
N LYS A 167 5.09 -5.88 -7.89
CA LYS A 167 6.45 -6.30 -8.30
C LYS A 167 6.99 -7.37 -7.37
N ILE A 168 7.63 -8.38 -7.93
CA ILE A 168 8.51 -9.28 -7.15
C ILE A 168 9.90 -8.68 -7.14
N TYR A 169 10.42 -8.46 -5.94
CA TYR A 169 11.81 -8.15 -5.70
C TYR A 169 12.54 -9.38 -5.15
N TYR A 170 13.80 -9.51 -5.55
CA TYR A 170 14.76 -10.46 -5.00
C TYR A 170 15.93 -9.71 -4.36
N THR A 171 16.38 -10.19 -3.20
CA THR A 171 17.58 -9.70 -2.50
C THR A 171 18.28 -10.86 -1.78
N THR A 172 19.55 -10.70 -1.47
CA THR A 172 20.35 -11.70 -0.73
C THR A 172 20.92 -11.12 0.56
N PHE A 173 21.04 -11.96 1.57
CA PHE A 173 21.75 -11.65 2.80
C PHE A 173 23.14 -12.29 2.75
N ILE A 174 24.17 -11.47 2.88
CA ILE A 174 25.57 -11.90 2.90
C ILE A 174 26.35 -10.94 3.81
N ASN A 175 27.32 -11.45 4.58
CA ASN A 175 28.19 -10.65 5.47
C ASN A 175 27.39 -9.67 6.38
N ASN A 176 26.30 -10.16 6.97
CA ASN A 176 25.39 -9.41 7.84
C ASN A 176 24.67 -8.19 7.20
N ILE A 177 24.58 -8.13 5.87
CA ILE A 177 23.97 -7.03 5.09
C ILE A 177 23.05 -7.59 3.98
N TRP A 178 21.94 -6.90 3.70
CA TRP A 178 21.08 -7.17 2.54
C TRP A 178 21.60 -6.45 1.28
N THR A 179 21.66 -7.16 0.16
CA THR A 179 22.06 -6.60 -1.14
C THR A 179 20.95 -5.79 -1.80
N LEU A 180 21.31 -4.98 -2.81
CA LEU A 180 20.34 -4.18 -3.55
C LEU A 180 19.28 -5.06 -4.22
N LYS A 181 18.01 -4.72 -4.01
CA LYS A 181 16.86 -5.43 -4.59
C LYS A 181 16.91 -5.42 -6.13
N THR A 182 16.65 -6.57 -6.74
CA THR A 182 16.50 -6.74 -8.20
C THR A 182 15.07 -7.15 -8.54
N THR A 183 14.46 -6.55 -9.57
CA THR A 183 13.10 -6.91 -10.01
C THR A 183 13.11 -8.26 -10.74
N VAL A 184 12.27 -9.20 -10.28
CA VAL A 184 12.07 -10.52 -10.90
C VAL A 184 10.88 -10.50 -11.88
N SER A 185 9.79 -9.81 -11.52
CA SER A 185 8.63 -9.59 -12.38
C SER A 185 7.81 -8.38 -11.95
N GLU A 186 6.91 -7.95 -12.83
CA GLU A 186 5.95 -6.86 -12.64
C GLU A 186 4.63 -7.24 -13.36
N ALA A 187 3.50 -7.04 -12.68
CA ALA A 187 2.15 -7.34 -13.18
C ALA A 187 1.07 -6.55 -12.41
N VAL A 188 -0.20 -6.69 -12.82
CA VAL A 188 -1.34 -6.07 -12.12
C VAL A 188 -1.56 -6.70 -10.74
N SER A 189 -1.57 -8.03 -10.67
CA SER A 189 -1.56 -8.80 -9.42
C SER A 189 -0.47 -9.87 -9.43
N ILE A 190 0.14 -10.14 -8.28
CA ILE A 190 1.13 -11.19 -8.06
C ILE A 190 0.85 -11.90 -6.74
N GLU A 191 0.81 -13.22 -6.77
CA GLU A 191 0.46 -14.08 -5.65
C GLU A 191 1.47 -15.23 -5.50
N TYR A 192 1.60 -15.76 -4.28
CA TYR A 192 2.37 -16.97 -3.98
C TYR A 192 3.82 -16.99 -4.49
N PRO A 193 4.66 -15.97 -4.21
CA PRO A 193 6.08 -16.05 -4.53
C PRO A 193 6.73 -17.21 -3.75
N ASN A 194 7.39 -18.12 -4.45
CA ASN A 194 8.09 -19.26 -3.87
C ASN A 194 9.55 -19.24 -4.35
N ILE A 195 10.52 -19.50 -3.46
CA ILE A 195 11.94 -19.60 -3.81
C ILE A 195 12.55 -20.93 -3.33
N LYS A 196 13.34 -21.55 -4.20
CA LYS A 196 14.25 -22.67 -3.87
C LYS A 196 15.60 -22.48 -4.54
N ILE A 197 16.63 -23.10 -3.97
CA ILE A 197 18.00 -23.09 -4.46
C ILE A 197 18.41 -24.54 -4.70
N ASP A 198 19.02 -24.85 -5.84
CA ASP A 198 19.57 -26.19 -6.13
C ASP A 198 21.00 -26.37 -5.60
N ASP A 199 21.53 -27.60 -5.67
CA ASP A 199 22.89 -27.91 -5.22
C ASP A 199 23.99 -27.18 -6.04
N LYS A 200 23.64 -26.67 -7.21
CA LYS A 200 24.50 -25.84 -8.09
C LYS A 200 24.36 -24.35 -7.78
N ARG A 201 23.57 -23.98 -6.77
CA ARG A 201 23.25 -22.61 -6.32
C ARG A 201 22.46 -21.77 -7.33
N ASN A 202 21.81 -22.42 -8.30
CA ASN A 202 20.81 -21.76 -9.12
C ASN A 202 19.59 -21.44 -8.25
N ILE A 203 19.05 -20.24 -8.42
CA ILE A 203 17.85 -19.78 -7.73
C ILE A 203 16.65 -20.02 -8.65
N HIS A 204 15.63 -20.68 -8.12
CA HIS A 204 14.39 -21.00 -8.81
C HIS A 204 13.24 -20.29 -8.12
N ILE A 205 12.46 -19.52 -8.89
CA ILE A 205 11.29 -18.79 -8.38
C ILE A 205 10.07 -19.19 -9.21
N CYS A 206 8.95 -19.49 -8.56
CA CYS A 206 7.63 -19.53 -9.18
C CYS A 206 6.68 -18.59 -8.44
N TRP A 207 5.64 -18.15 -9.16
CA TRP A 207 4.60 -17.26 -8.64
C TRP A 207 3.40 -17.29 -9.59
N VAL A 208 2.24 -16.87 -9.12
CA VAL A 208 1.12 -16.52 -10.00
C VAL A 208 1.21 -15.04 -10.32
N GLU A 209 1.15 -14.64 -11.60
CA GLU A 209 0.87 -13.26 -11.97
C GLU A 209 -0.41 -13.17 -12.80
N GLU A 210 -1.19 -12.11 -12.58
CA GLU A 210 -2.38 -11.79 -13.36
C GLU A 210 -2.19 -10.41 -14.00
N ASN A 211 -2.29 -10.39 -15.33
CA ASN A 211 -2.42 -9.17 -16.13
C ASN A 211 -3.78 -9.12 -16.84
N ILE A 212 -4.21 -10.28 -17.36
CA ILE A 212 -5.55 -10.49 -17.94
C ILE A 212 -6.17 -11.76 -17.36
N ILE A 213 -5.40 -12.84 -17.28
CA ILE A 213 -5.74 -14.07 -16.55
C ILE A 213 -4.61 -14.42 -15.60
N LYS A 214 -4.89 -15.23 -14.58
CA LYS A 214 -3.86 -15.82 -13.71
C LYS A 214 -3.00 -16.81 -14.49
N GLU A 215 -1.70 -16.58 -14.45
CA GLU A 215 -0.66 -17.39 -15.09
C GLU A 215 0.36 -17.84 -14.03
N LEU A 216 0.60 -19.14 -13.91
CA LEU A 216 1.73 -19.66 -13.13
C LEU A 216 3.01 -19.43 -13.93
N LYS A 217 3.90 -18.60 -13.40
CA LYS A 217 5.21 -18.32 -13.98
C LYS A 217 6.31 -19.03 -13.23
N TYR A 218 7.39 -19.27 -13.94
CA TYR A 218 8.67 -19.72 -13.43
C TYR A 218 9.80 -18.83 -13.97
N ARG A 219 10.84 -18.63 -13.18
CA ARG A 219 12.08 -17.98 -13.59
C ARG A 219 13.26 -18.49 -12.79
N LYS A 220 14.43 -18.60 -13.43
CA LYS A 220 15.69 -19.00 -12.81
C LYS A 220 16.70 -17.87 -12.85
N LYS A 221 17.54 -17.80 -11.83
CA LYS A 221 18.83 -17.08 -11.89
C LYS A 221 19.94 -18.10 -11.70
N ILE A 222 20.89 -18.11 -12.63
CA ILE A 222 22.09 -18.94 -12.53
C ILE A 222 23.04 -18.28 -11.51
N ASP A 223 23.84 -19.09 -10.81
CA ASP A 223 24.88 -18.57 -9.92
C ASP A 223 26.01 -17.86 -10.69
N GLY A 224 26.72 -16.97 -10.01
CA GLY A 224 27.87 -16.24 -10.53
C GLY A 224 27.59 -14.79 -10.96
N GLY A 225 28.59 -14.18 -11.58
CA GLY A 225 28.59 -12.77 -12.00
C GLY A 225 27.99 -12.53 -13.39
N TRP A 226 27.83 -11.26 -13.75
CA TRP A 226 27.35 -10.84 -15.07
C TRP A 226 28.33 -11.30 -16.19
N PRO A 227 27.85 -11.75 -17.36
CA PRO A 227 26.44 -11.90 -17.74
C PRO A 227 25.82 -13.23 -17.29
N LYS A 228 26.62 -14.26 -16.95
CA LYS A 228 26.14 -15.64 -16.72
C LYS A 228 25.12 -15.75 -15.59
N GLY A 229 25.29 -14.99 -14.52
CA GLY A 229 24.42 -15.02 -13.35
C GLY A 229 23.20 -14.09 -13.42
N SER A 230 22.74 -13.70 -14.61
CA SER A 230 21.49 -12.95 -14.75
C SER A 230 20.25 -13.83 -14.54
N TRP A 231 19.08 -13.19 -14.42
CA TRP A 231 17.80 -13.88 -14.58
C TRP A 231 17.63 -14.36 -16.03
N ASP A 232 17.02 -15.53 -16.20
CA ASP A 232 16.62 -16.07 -17.49
C ASP A 232 15.30 -15.44 -18.00
N LYS A 233 14.70 -16.05 -19.04
CA LYS A 233 13.39 -15.65 -19.55
C LYS A 233 12.28 -16.26 -18.69
N LYS A 234 11.25 -15.47 -18.36
CA LYS A 234 10.01 -15.98 -17.73
C LYS A 234 9.41 -17.13 -18.57
N ILE A 235 9.18 -18.27 -17.93
CA ILE A 235 8.44 -19.41 -18.48
C ILE A 235 7.01 -19.35 -17.92
N THR A 236 6.00 -19.60 -18.76
CA THR A 236 4.61 -19.83 -18.28
C THR A 236 4.41 -21.34 -18.18
N LEU A 237 4.07 -21.83 -16.99
CA LEU A 237 3.82 -23.25 -16.75
C LEU A 237 2.33 -23.60 -16.95
N SER A 238 1.42 -22.73 -16.55
CA SER A 238 -0.03 -22.94 -16.68
C SER A 238 -0.78 -21.61 -16.63
N PHE A 239 -2.03 -21.61 -17.07
CA PHE A 239 -2.96 -20.50 -16.91
C PHE A 239 -4.36 -21.02 -16.55
N SER A 240 -5.05 -20.27 -15.67
CA SER A 240 -6.44 -20.49 -15.23
C SER A 240 -6.77 -19.48 -14.14
N ASP A 241 -8.00 -18.97 -14.12
CA ASP A 241 -8.49 -18.10 -13.03
C ASP A 241 -8.53 -18.80 -11.64
N THR A 242 -8.19 -20.09 -11.56
CA THR A 242 -8.24 -20.93 -10.34
C THR A 242 -6.89 -21.55 -9.93
N ILE A 243 -5.76 -20.96 -10.36
CA ILE A 243 -4.43 -21.40 -9.88
C ILE A 243 -4.24 -20.98 -8.42
N LEU A 244 -3.93 -21.93 -7.56
CA LEU A 244 -3.75 -21.74 -6.12
C LEU A 244 -2.50 -22.44 -5.58
N GLU A 245 -1.91 -21.84 -4.54
CA GLU A 245 -0.86 -22.38 -3.66
C GLU A 245 0.37 -23.02 -4.36
N PRO A 246 0.92 -22.50 -5.47
CA PRO A 246 2.06 -23.13 -6.15
C PRO A 246 3.28 -23.27 -5.24
N CYS A 247 3.98 -24.41 -5.35
CA CYS A 247 5.21 -24.70 -4.62
C CYS A 247 6.31 -25.24 -5.54
N ILE A 248 7.58 -24.96 -5.18
CA ILE A 248 8.74 -25.61 -5.79
C ILE A 248 9.31 -26.65 -4.82
N SER A 249 9.50 -27.86 -5.34
CA SER A 249 10.30 -28.91 -4.73
C SER A 249 11.47 -29.27 -5.65
N ILE A 250 12.59 -29.68 -5.06
CA ILE A 250 13.73 -30.25 -5.79
C ILE A 250 13.86 -31.69 -5.32
N ILE A 251 13.74 -32.63 -6.25
CA ILE A 251 13.71 -34.07 -6.01
C ILE A 251 14.64 -34.71 -7.04
N ASP A 252 15.69 -35.41 -6.60
CA ASP A 252 16.71 -36.03 -7.46
C ASP A 252 17.29 -35.08 -8.53
N SER A 253 17.67 -33.86 -8.14
CA SER A 253 18.07 -32.76 -9.06
C SER A 253 17.01 -32.29 -10.07
N SER A 254 15.82 -32.88 -10.09
CA SER A 254 14.69 -32.41 -10.90
C SER A 254 13.87 -31.38 -10.14
N ILE A 255 13.46 -30.32 -10.82
CA ILE A 255 12.65 -29.24 -10.25
C ILE A 255 11.18 -29.55 -10.52
N TRP A 256 10.41 -29.75 -9.47
CA TRP A 256 8.97 -29.93 -9.52
C TRP A 256 8.29 -28.61 -9.17
N CYS A 257 7.50 -28.08 -10.08
CA CYS A 257 6.53 -27.04 -9.78
C CYS A 257 5.16 -27.72 -9.66
N THR A 258 4.56 -27.70 -8.47
CA THR A 258 3.24 -28.29 -8.19
C THR A 258 2.26 -27.18 -7.83
N TRP A 259 1.01 -27.26 -8.28
CA TRP A 259 -0.04 -26.29 -7.96
C TRP A 259 -1.42 -26.93 -8.00
N ILE A 260 -2.42 -26.18 -7.54
CA ILE A 260 -3.82 -26.58 -7.63
C ILE A 260 -4.50 -25.78 -8.74
N LYS A 261 -5.26 -26.46 -9.60
CA LYS A 261 -6.17 -25.87 -10.60
C LYS A 261 -7.48 -26.63 -10.54
N GLN A 262 -8.62 -25.95 -10.43
CA GLN A 262 -9.96 -26.57 -10.42
C GLN A 262 -10.16 -27.70 -9.38
N ASN A 263 -9.55 -27.58 -8.20
CA ASN A 263 -9.51 -28.64 -7.16
C ASN A 263 -8.80 -29.95 -7.57
N THR A 264 -7.85 -29.85 -8.49
CA THR A 264 -6.97 -30.94 -8.92
C THR A 264 -5.52 -30.50 -8.75
N PHE A 265 -4.65 -31.40 -8.28
CA PHE A 265 -3.21 -31.19 -8.25
C PHE A 265 -2.63 -31.40 -9.65
N TYR A 266 -1.85 -30.42 -10.10
CA TYR A 266 -1.06 -30.47 -11.33
C TYR A 266 0.41 -30.26 -11.02
N SER A 267 1.27 -30.85 -11.84
CA SER A 267 2.71 -30.67 -11.79
C SER A 267 3.32 -30.45 -13.16
N ALA A 268 4.46 -29.74 -13.17
CA ALA A 268 5.39 -29.67 -14.28
C ALA A 268 6.81 -29.92 -13.74
N ILE A 269 7.58 -30.76 -14.43
CA ILE A 269 8.91 -31.19 -13.99
C ILE A 269 9.97 -30.66 -14.95
N SER A 270 11.06 -30.13 -14.43
CA SER A 270 12.28 -29.88 -15.19
C SER A 270 13.39 -30.83 -14.76
N SER A 271 13.91 -31.63 -15.70
CA SER A 271 15.07 -32.50 -15.52
C SER A 271 16.40 -31.84 -15.97
N ASP A 272 16.34 -30.67 -16.60
CA ASP A 272 17.50 -29.95 -17.16
C ASP A 272 17.98 -28.78 -16.28
N GLY A 273 17.56 -28.74 -15.01
CA GLY A 273 17.89 -27.67 -14.08
C GLY A 273 17.14 -26.36 -14.37
N GLY A 274 15.91 -26.45 -14.87
CA GLY A 274 14.98 -25.33 -15.03
C GLY A 274 15.20 -24.54 -16.31
N ASN A 275 15.72 -25.14 -17.38
CA ASN A 275 15.80 -24.50 -18.70
C ASN A 275 14.51 -24.78 -19.51
N SER A 276 13.95 -25.98 -19.36
CA SER A 276 12.66 -26.38 -19.89
C SER A 276 11.87 -27.19 -18.86
N PHE A 277 10.55 -27.24 -19.03
CA PHE A 277 9.65 -28.02 -18.19
C PHE A 277 8.84 -28.98 -19.05
N SER A 278 8.47 -30.12 -18.46
CA SER A 278 7.38 -30.95 -18.96
C SER A 278 6.11 -30.12 -19.09
N ARG A 279 5.16 -30.64 -19.85
CA ARG A 279 3.79 -30.12 -19.80
C ARG A 279 3.21 -30.29 -18.40
N PRO A 280 2.24 -29.44 -18.02
CA PRO A 280 1.31 -29.75 -16.94
C PRO A 280 0.70 -31.14 -17.12
N PHE A 281 0.87 -31.99 -16.13
CA PHE A 281 0.11 -33.24 -16.02
C PHE A 281 -0.65 -33.25 -14.70
N LYS A 282 -1.79 -33.94 -14.69
CA LYS A 282 -2.60 -34.15 -13.50
C LYS A 282 -1.91 -35.17 -12.62
N LEU A 283 -1.66 -34.82 -11.36
CA LEU A 283 -1.05 -35.71 -10.37
C LEU A 283 -2.13 -36.47 -9.58
N ALA A 284 -3.12 -35.75 -9.05
CA ALA A 284 -4.24 -36.31 -8.29
C ALA A 284 -5.41 -35.32 -8.24
N GLU A 285 -6.63 -35.76 -7.95
CA GLU A 285 -7.65 -34.83 -7.44
C GLU A 285 -7.23 -34.30 -6.07
N LYS A 286 -7.50 -33.03 -5.73
CA LYS A 286 -7.22 -32.50 -4.38
C LYS A 286 -8.29 -33.02 -3.42
N PRO A 287 -7.97 -33.92 -2.49
CA PRO A 287 -8.89 -34.30 -1.42
C PRO A 287 -8.98 -33.13 -0.44
N SER A 288 -10.12 -32.98 0.23
CA SER A 288 -10.33 -31.93 1.24
C SER A 288 -9.35 -31.98 2.42
N SER A 289 -8.64 -33.10 2.62
CA SER A 289 -7.66 -33.30 3.69
C SER A 289 -6.24 -32.80 3.38
N TYR A 290 -5.91 -32.47 2.12
CA TYR A 290 -4.57 -32.04 1.74
C TYR A 290 -4.39 -30.51 1.84
N GLU A 291 -3.39 -30.10 2.61
CA GLU A 291 -3.06 -28.69 2.87
C GLU A 291 -1.56 -28.46 2.64
N LEU A 292 -1.19 -27.20 2.37
CA LEU A 292 0.20 -26.78 2.25
C LEU A 292 0.84 -26.67 3.64
N VAL A 293 1.88 -27.45 3.92
CA VAL A 293 2.54 -27.54 5.24
C VAL A 293 4.04 -27.34 5.13
N LYS A 294 4.67 -26.83 6.19
CA LYS A 294 6.14 -26.88 6.34
C LYS A 294 6.47 -28.25 6.91
N LYS A 295 7.22 -29.08 6.18
CA LYS A 295 7.88 -30.24 6.75
C LYS A 295 9.26 -29.81 7.25
N ILE A 296 9.54 -30.11 8.51
CA ILE A 296 10.87 -29.95 9.10
C ILE A 296 11.47 -31.31 9.41
N GLU A 297 12.77 -31.41 9.17
CA GLU A 297 13.64 -32.56 9.40
C GLU A 297 14.97 -32.02 9.98
N PRO A 298 15.77 -32.80 10.74
CA PRO A 298 16.97 -32.27 11.39
C PRO A 298 18.02 -31.63 10.45
N SER A 299 18.01 -32.00 9.18
CA SER A 299 18.92 -31.50 8.13
C SER A 299 18.24 -30.64 7.07
N SER A 300 16.92 -30.49 7.10
CA SER A 300 16.16 -30.06 5.92
C SER A 300 14.80 -29.43 6.26
N GLU A 301 14.43 -28.40 5.51
CA GLU A 301 13.07 -27.85 5.55
C GLU A 301 12.46 -27.73 4.14
N ARG A 302 11.24 -28.26 3.97
CA ARG A 302 10.49 -28.14 2.71
C ARG A 302 9.06 -27.68 2.95
N ILE A 303 8.50 -27.01 1.95
CA ILE A 303 7.07 -26.73 1.88
C ILE A 303 6.50 -27.79 0.94
N THR A 304 5.47 -28.50 1.38
CA THR A 304 4.92 -29.69 0.71
C THR A 304 3.40 -29.72 0.93
N TYR A 305 2.68 -30.56 0.19
CA TYR A 305 1.29 -30.86 0.51
C TYR A 305 1.23 -32.14 1.32
N ALA A 306 0.47 -32.17 2.42
CA ALA A 306 0.25 -33.36 3.22
C ALA A 306 -1.19 -33.46 3.73
N ASN A 307 -1.65 -34.70 3.94
CA ASN A 307 -2.97 -34.97 4.49
C ASN A 307 -2.99 -34.97 6.04
N SER A 308 -4.15 -35.22 6.65
CA SER A 308 -4.33 -35.40 8.11
C SER A 308 -3.40 -36.44 8.75
N ASP A 309 -2.96 -37.43 7.97
CA ASP A 309 -2.18 -38.58 8.41
C ASP A 309 -0.66 -38.36 8.19
N GLY A 310 -0.28 -37.17 7.71
CA GLY A 310 1.11 -36.82 7.43
C GLY A 310 1.67 -37.57 6.22
N CYS A 311 0.81 -38.17 5.40
CA CYS A 311 1.17 -38.65 4.07
C CYS A 311 1.34 -37.42 3.18
N GLU A 312 2.56 -37.23 2.69
CA GLU A 312 2.86 -36.24 1.68
C GLU A 312 2.23 -36.64 0.35
N LEU A 313 1.91 -35.66 -0.49
CA LEU A 313 1.36 -35.90 -1.82
C LEU A 313 2.32 -36.82 -2.62
N PRO A 314 1.86 -37.97 -3.12
CA PRO A 314 2.74 -38.93 -3.78
C PRO A 314 3.25 -38.34 -5.10
N PHE A 315 4.52 -37.95 -5.10
CA PHE A 315 5.26 -37.72 -6.33
C PHE A 315 5.64 -39.09 -6.89
N GLU A 316 5.08 -39.48 -8.03
CA GLU A 316 5.43 -40.75 -8.68
C GLU A 316 6.94 -40.76 -8.98
N THR A 317 7.67 -41.64 -8.28
CA THR A 317 9.11 -41.84 -8.46
C THR A 317 9.45 -42.70 -9.68
N ASP A 318 8.46 -43.34 -10.29
CA ASP A 318 8.60 -44.10 -11.54
C ASP A 318 8.78 -43.17 -12.74
N LYS A 319 10.03 -42.70 -12.88
CA LYS A 319 10.55 -41.93 -14.03
C LYS A 319 10.40 -42.64 -15.39
N ASN A 320 9.91 -43.88 -15.41
CA ASN A 320 9.87 -44.75 -16.58
C ASN A 320 8.57 -44.61 -17.42
N ASP A 321 7.45 -44.20 -16.82
CA ASP A 321 6.13 -44.20 -17.50
C ASP A 321 5.54 -42.80 -17.78
N ILE A 322 6.32 -41.72 -17.61
CA ILE A 322 5.98 -40.41 -18.20
C ILE A 322 6.26 -40.47 -19.72
N LEU A 323 5.45 -41.25 -20.41
CA LEU A 323 5.51 -41.48 -21.84
C LEU A 323 5.22 -40.14 -22.56
N TYR A 324 6.19 -39.66 -23.34
CA TYR A 324 6.04 -38.48 -24.20
C TYR A 324 5.12 -38.79 -25.39
N ASP A 325 3.84 -39.02 -25.13
CA ASP A 325 2.85 -39.23 -26.19
C ASP A 325 2.60 -37.92 -26.96
N LYS A 326 3.03 -37.92 -28.23
CA LYS A 326 2.90 -36.80 -29.17
C LYS A 326 1.46 -36.61 -29.69
N GLU A 327 0.55 -37.55 -29.47
CA GLU A 327 -0.84 -37.41 -29.91
C GLU A 327 -1.72 -36.79 -28.80
N SER A 328 -1.59 -37.26 -27.56
CA SER A 328 -2.10 -36.56 -26.36
C SER A 328 -1.53 -35.14 -26.23
N TYR A 329 -0.29 -34.91 -26.70
CA TYR A 329 0.32 -33.58 -26.80
C TYR A 329 -0.53 -32.58 -27.60
N PHE A 330 -1.19 -32.99 -28.69
CA PHE A 330 -1.95 -32.06 -29.52
C PHE A 330 -3.32 -31.74 -28.89
N THR A 331 -4.03 -32.76 -28.40
CA THR A 331 -5.39 -32.61 -27.84
C THR A 331 -5.41 -31.88 -26.49
N PHE A 332 -4.47 -32.14 -25.59
CA PHE A 332 -4.36 -31.40 -24.33
C PHE A 332 -4.09 -29.91 -24.57
N TYR A 333 -3.17 -29.58 -25.48
CA TYR A 333 -2.81 -28.20 -25.78
C TYR A 333 -3.94 -27.45 -26.48
N ILE A 334 -4.67 -28.11 -27.39
CA ILE A 334 -5.90 -27.55 -27.95
C ILE A 334 -6.91 -27.24 -26.85
N LYS A 335 -7.13 -28.15 -25.89
CA LYS A 335 -8.07 -27.92 -24.78
C LYS A 335 -7.63 -26.78 -23.87
N GLU A 336 -6.34 -26.68 -23.54
CA GLU A 336 -5.80 -25.58 -22.74
C GLU A 336 -5.92 -24.25 -23.51
N VAL A 337 -5.56 -24.20 -24.79
CA VAL A 337 -5.72 -23.00 -25.64
C VAL A 337 -7.19 -22.62 -25.84
N GLN A 338 -8.11 -23.58 -25.94
CA GLN A 338 -9.56 -23.32 -25.97
C GLN A 338 -10.05 -22.75 -24.63
N GLU A 339 -9.56 -23.25 -23.49
CA GLU A 339 -9.85 -22.69 -22.17
C GLU A 339 -9.31 -21.26 -22.05
N TYR A 340 -8.07 -21.01 -22.48
CA TYR A 340 -7.47 -19.68 -22.57
C TYR A 340 -8.34 -18.72 -23.38
N LEU A 341 -8.69 -19.10 -24.61
CA LEU A 341 -9.46 -18.27 -25.52
C LEU A 341 -10.89 -18.04 -25.02
N SER A 342 -11.51 -19.03 -24.38
CA SER A 342 -12.84 -18.91 -23.75
C SER A 342 -12.83 -17.94 -22.58
N THR A 343 -11.87 -18.07 -21.66
CA THR A 343 -11.71 -17.15 -20.52
C THR A 343 -11.34 -15.75 -20.98
N LEU A 344 -10.42 -15.62 -21.94
CA LEU A 344 -10.05 -14.33 -22.54
C LEU A 344 -11.24 -13.66 -23.22
N SER A 345 -12.05 -14.41 -23.98
CA SER A 345 -13.26 -13.89 -24.63
C SER A 345 -14.28 -13.37 -23.61
N LYS A 346 -14.52 -14.12 -22.52
CA LYS A 346 -15.40 -13.68 -21.41
C LYS A 346 -14.87 -12.41 -20.73
N LYS A 347 -13.56 -12.32 -20.47
CA LYS A 347 -12.95 -11.12 -19.88
C LYS A 347 -13.00 -9.92 -20.84
N ILE A 348 -12.82 -10.11 -22.15
CA ILE A 348 -13.02 -9.07 -23.17
C ILE A 348 -14.48 -8.60 -23.20
N GLU A 349 -15.46 -9.50 -23.16
CA GLU A 349 -16.89 -9.16 -23.14
C GLU A 349 -17.25 -8.34 -21.90
N ASN A 350 -16.72 -8.70 -20.73
CA ASN A 350 -16.91 -7.95 -19.48
C ASN A 350 -16.26 -6.55 -19.54
N LEU A 351 -15.03 -6.45 -20.04
CA LEU A 351 -14.35 -5.16 -20.24
C LEU A 351 -15.08 -4.26 -21.25
N GLN A 352 -15.70 -4.83 -22.29
CA GLN A 352 -16.54 -4.09 -23.22
C GLN A 352 -17.81 -3.55 -22.54
N LYS A 353 -18.48 -4.35 -21.71
CA LYS A 353 -19.64 -3.90 -20.91
C LYS A 353 -19.27 -2.79 -19.93
N GLU A 354 -18.13 -2.92 -19.24
CA GLU A 354 -17.61 -1.91 -18.32
C GLU A 354 -17.24 -0.62 -19.04
N LYS A 355 -16.56 -0.70 -20.19
CA LYS A 355 -16.26 0.46 -21.04
C LYS A 355 -17.53 1.21 -21.43
N ILE A 356 -18.56 0.52 -21.92
CA ILE A 356 -19.84 1.14 -22.30
C ILE A 356 -20.52 1.81 -21.08
N HIS A 357 -20.41 1.23 -19.89
CA HIS A 357 -20.92 1.85 -18.66
C HIS A 357 -20.13 3.12 -18.28
N LEU A 358 -18.80 3.07 -18.35
CA LEU A 358 -17.94 4.23 -18.08
C LEU A 358 -18.16 5.37 -19.09
N GLU A 359 -18.33 5.05 -20.38
CA GLU A 359 -18.66 6.04 -21.42
C GLU A 359 -20.02 6.71 -21.16
N ARG A 360 -21.04 5.96 -20.70
CA ARG A 360 -22.33 6.54 -20.27
C ARG A 360 -22.17 7.47 -19.07
N ASN A 361 -21.42 7.05 -18.05
CA ASN A 361 -21.17 7.86 -16.85
C ASN A 361 -20.39 9.14 -17.20
N LEU A 362 -19.40 9.05 -18.09
CA LEU A 362 -18.62 10.18 -18.58
C LEU A 362 -19.51 11.16 -19.36
N ASN A 363 -20.35 10.68 -20.27
CA ASN A 363 -21.31 11.52 -20.99
C ASN A 363 -22.30 12.23 -20.06
N GLN A 364 -22.80 11.54 -19.02
CA GLN A 364 -23.64 12.14 -17.99
C GLN A 364 -22.89 13.26 -17.23
N LYS A 365 -21.63 13.01 -16.83
CA LYS A 365 -20.82 14.02 -16.14
C LYS A 365 -20.45 15.20 -17.04
N SER A 366 -20.20 14.97 -18.33
CA SER A 366 -20.01 16.04 -19.32
C SER A 366 -21.26 16.91 -19.48
N TYR A 367 -22.46 16.31 -19.45
CA TYR A 367 -23.72 17.06 -19.46
C TYR A 367 -23.93 17.87 -18.17
N GLU A 368 -23.66 17.30 -17.00
CA GLU A 368 -23.68 18.03 -15.72
C GLU A 368 -22.70 19.23 -15.71
N ILE A 369 -21.51 19.06 -16.28
CA ILE A 369 -20.51 20.13 -16.44
C ILE A 369 -21.01 21.21 -17.39
N ALA A 370 -21.61 20.84 -18.53
CA ALA A 370 -22.18 21.80 -19.48
C ALA A 370 -23.29 22.66 -18.85
N LEU A 371 -24.19 22.06 -18.06
CA LEU A 371 -25.21 22.78 -17.30
C LEU A 371 -24.59 23.74 -16.27
N LYS A 372 -23.61 23.27 -15.48
CA LYS A 372 -22.92 24.12 -14.49
C LYS A 372 -22.17 25.28 -15.14
N ASN A 373 -21.52 25.06 -16.28
CA ASN A 373 -20.83 26.11 -17.03
C ASN A 373 -21.82 27.17 -17.53
N ARG A 374 -23.00 26.77 -18.00
CA ARG A 374 -24.06 27.72 -18.38
C ARG A 374 -24.49 28.59 -17.19
N SER A 375 -24.75 27.99 -16.03
CA SER A 375 -25.08 28.76 -14.81
C SER A 375 -23.93 29.66 -14.35
N ILE A 376 -22.66 29.28 -14.57
CA ILE A 376 -21.50 30.13 -14.31
C ILE A 376 -21.48 31.35 -15.23
N GLU A 377 -21.78 31.21 -16.53
CA GLU A 377 -21.88 32.36 -17.45
C GLU A 377 -23.06 33.28 -17.08
N GLU A 378 -24.23 32.72 -16.77
CA GLU A 378 -25.39 33.49 -16.28
C GLU A 378 -25.06 34.26 -14.99
N LEU A 379 -24.29 33.66 -14.07
CA LEU A 379 -23.80 34.34 -12.86
C LEU A 379 -22.77 35.43 -13.19
N LYS A 380 -21.83 35.21 -14.10
CA LYS A 380 -20.85 36.22 -14.54
C LYS A 380 -21.52 37.44 -15.14
N GLU A 381 -22.55 37.25 -15.97
CA GLU A 381 -23.28 38.34 -16.61
C GLU A 381 -24.08 39.17 -15.59
N ASN A 382 -24.73 38.51 -14.62
CA ASN A 382 -25.37 39.19 -13.49
C ASN A 382 -24.35 39.98 -12.64
N LEU A 383 -23.16 39.43 -12.40
CA LEU A 383 -22.10 40.07 -11.62
C LEU A 383 -21.52 41.28 -12.38
N LYS A 384 -21.38 41.21 -13.70
CA LYS A 384 -21.03 42.35 -14.57
C LYS A 384 -22.07 43.47 -14.45
N LYS A 385 -23.36 43.15 -14.56
CA LYS A 385 -24.46 44.11 -14.41
C LYS A 385 -24.44 44.77 -13.03
N PHE A 386 -24.18 44.01 -11.96
CA PHE A 386 -24.03 44.55 -10.61
C PHE A 386 -22.84 45.53 -10.51
N TYR A 387 -21.70 45.27 -11.16
CA TYR A 387 -20.58 46.22 -11.21
C TYR A 387 -20.89 47.49 -12.00
N GLU A 388 -21.63 47.39 -13.11
CA GLU A 388 -22.09 48.56 -13.88
C GLU A 388 -23.02 49.43 -13.04
N ASP A 389 -24.00 48.82 -12.35
CA ASP A 389 -24.91 49.53 -11.47
C ASP A 389 -24.19 50.12 -10.24
N ARG A 390 -23.23 49.39 -9.64
CA ARG A 390 -22.37 49.93 -8.57
C ARG A 390 -21.64 51.19 -9.04
N THR A 391 -21.06 51.17 -10.25
CA THR A 391 -20.36 52.34 -10.82
C THR A 391 -21.31 53.53 -11.01
N LYS A 392 -22.54 53.31 -11.49
CA LYS A 392 -23.58 54.36 -11.59
C LYS A 392 -23.93 54.95 -10.21
N TYR A 393 -24.06 54.11 -9.17
CA TYR A 393 -24.32 54.59 -7.82
C TYR A 393 -23.13 55.35 -7.23
N THR A 394 -21.88 54.93 -7.49
CA THR A 394 -20.67 55.66 -7.09
C THR A 394 -20.64 57.05 -7.71
N THR A 395 -20.83 57.20 -9.04
CA THR A 395 -20.84 58.52 -9.66
C THR A 395 -21.98 59.42 -9.16
N LYS A 396 -23.14 58.83 -8.81
CA LYS A 396 -24.24 59.57 -8.17
C LYS A 396 -23.88 60.04 -6.76
N ILE A 397 -23.16 59.24 -5.99
CA ILE A 397 -22.63 59.61 -4.66
C ILE A 397 -21.60 60.73 -4.80
N ASP A 398 -20.67 60.65 -5.75
CA ASP A 398 -19.65 61.68 -5.99
C ASP A 398 -20.28 63.02 -6.39
N ASN A 399 -21.30 63.00 -7.25
CA ASN A 399 -22.08 64.18 -7.62
C ASN A 399 -22.79 64.79 -6.39
N LEU A 400 -23.43 63.97 -5.55
CA LEU A 400 -24.08 64.43 -4.32
C LEU A 400 -23.07 65.01 -3.31
N ASN A 401 -21.90 64.40 -3.17
CA ASN A 401 -20.81 64.90 -2.34
C ASN A 401 -20.30 66.27 -2.84
N SER A 402 -20.17 66.45 -4.15
CA SER A 402 -19.82 67.74 -4.77
C SER A 402 -20.88 68.82 -4.47
N VAL A 403 -22.16 68.49 -4.59
CA VAL A 403 -23.28 69.40 -4.23
C VAL A 403 -23.25 69.75 -2.74
N CYS A 404 -23.08 68.77 -1.83
CA CYS A 404 -22.93 69.01 -0.40
C CYS A 404 -21.74 69.93 -0.08
N ASN A 405 -20.58 69.70 -0.70
CA ASN A 405 -19.39 70.53 -0.49
C ASN A 405 -19.59 71.97 -0.99
N ASN A 406 -20.30 72.17 -2.10
CA ASN A 406 -20.67 73.50 -2.58
C ASN A 406 -21.61 74.22 -1.59
N ILE A 407 -22.65 73.54 -1.10
CA ILE A 407 -23.59 74.07 -0.10
C ILE A 407 -22.88 74.38 1.23
N LEU A 408 -21.90 73.56 1.65
CA LEU A 408 -21.07 73.84 2.83
C LEU A 408 -20.21 75.09 2.62
N SER A 409 -19.56 75.24 1.46
CA SER A 409 -18.78 76.44 1.13
C SER A 409 -19.63 77.70 1.09
N GLU A 410 -20.85 77.62 0.55
CA GLU A 410 -21.81 78.72 0.51
C GLU A 410 -22.29 79.09 1.92
N ASN A 411 -22.59 78.11 2.77
CA ASN A 411 -22.92 78.34 4.18
C ASN A 411 -21.77 79.03 4.94
N GLU A 412 -20.50 78.66 4.72
CA GLU A 412 -19.37 79.35 5.33
C GLU A 412 -19.20 80.79 4.81
N LYS A 413 -19.45 81.05 3.53
CA LYS A 413 -19.49 82.42 2.97
C LYS A 413 -20.61 83.24 3.63
N LEU A 414 -21.82 82.67 3.77
CA LEU A 414 -22.96 83.32 4.40
C LEU A 414 -22.70 83.60 5.89
N LYS A 415 -22.12 82.64 6.65
CA LYS A 415 -21.66 82.87 8.04
C LYS A 415 -20.68 84.04 8.13
N LYS A 416 -19.71 84.12 7.21
CA LYS A 416 -18.75 85.23 7.16
C LYS A 416 -19.44 86.57 6.87
N GLN A 417 -20.35 86.62 5.90
CA GLN A 417 -21.14 87.81 5.61
C GLN A 417 -22.00 88.26 6.81
N ILE A 418 -22.64 87.32 7.51
CA ILE A 418 -23.40 87.60 8.74
C ILE A 418 -22.47 88.18 9.81
N LYS A 419 -21.27 87.63 10.01
CA LYS A 419 -20.28 88.14 10.97
C LYS A 419 -19.80 89.55 10.60
N ASP A 420 -19.54 89.80 9.31
CA ASP A 420 -19.14 91.13 8.82
C ASP A 420 -20.28 92.17 8.96
N LEU A 421 -21.54 91.75 8.77
CA LEU A 421 -22.72 92.59 9.02
C LEU A 421 -22.91 92.86 10.52
N GLN A 422 -22.73 91.86 11.40
CA GLN A 422 -22.73 92.04 12.85
C GLN A 422 -21.64 93.04 13.30
N ASN A 423 -20.42 92.89 12.78
CA ASN A 423 -19.33 93.85 13.04
C ASN A 423 -19.67 95.27 12.55
N LYS A 424 -20.27 95.40 11.36
CA LYS A 424 -20.75 96.71 10.86
C LYS A 424 -21.85 97.30 11.74
N ILE A 425 -22.78 96.49 12.25
CA ILE A 425 -23.82 96.94 13.18
C ILE A 425 -23.19 97.41 14.50
N ILE A 426 -22.20 96.69 15.04
CA ILE A 426 -21.45 97.12 16.24
C ILE A 426 -20.76 98.47 16.01
N ILE A 427 -20.06 98.64 14.88
CA ILE A 427 -19.38 99.90 14.52
C ILE A 427 -20.38 101.04 14.23
N LEU A 428 -21.53 100.73 13.61
CA LEU A 428 -22.58 101.73 13.38
C LEU A 428 -23.23 102.15 14.70
N ASN A 429 -23.46 101.23 15.64
CA ASN A 429 -23.96 101.56 16.98
C ASN A 429 -22.94 102.38 17.77
N SER A 430 -21.63 102.06 17.70
CA SER A 430 -20.61 102.88 18.36
C SER A 430 -20.51 104.29 17.75
N LYS A 431 -20.59 104.40 16.41
CA LYS A 431 -20.63 105.70 15.72
C LYS A 431 -21.94 106.46 15.92
N LEU A 432 -23.06 105.77 16.16
CA LEU A 432 -24.33 106.41 16.52
C LEU A 432 -24.20 107.05 17.91
N ASN A 433 -23.56 106.36 18.85
CA ASN A 433 -23.23 106.92 20.16
C ASN A 433 -22.27 108.12 20.03
N GLU A 434 -21.16 108.00 19.28
CA GLU A 434 -20.25 109.15 19.02
C GLU A 434 -20.93 110.32 18.30
N LYS A 435 -21.93 110.08 17.44
CA LYS A 435 -22.69 111.16 16.77
C LYS A 435 -23.81 111.73 17.64
N ALA A 436 -24.33 110.99 18.61
CA ALA A 436 -25.18 111.55 19.66
C ALA A 436 -24.35 112.52 20.53
N GLU A 437 -23.07 112.22 20.77
CA GLU A 437 -22.14 113.12 21.46
C GLU A 437 -21.74 114.33 20.59
N ASN A 438 -21.28 114.11 19.35
CA ASN A 438 -20.71 115.18 18.50
C ASN A 438 -21.72 115.97 17.64
N GLY A 439 -22.92 115.43 17.35
CA GLY A 439 -23.95 116.12 16.55
C GLY A 439 -24.46 117.42 17.18
N THR A 440 -24.24 117.56 18.50
CA THR A 440 -24.50 118.75 19.31
C THR A 440 -23.56 119.92 18.97
N ILE A 441 -22.38 119.65 18.39
CA ILE A 441 -21.25 120.60 18.34
C ILE A 441 -21.16 121.35 17.00
N ASP A 442 -21.29 120.67 15.86
CA ASP A 442 -20.98 121.29 14.56
C ASP A 442 -22.11 122.15 13.96
N LYS A 443 -23.34 122.04 14.45
CA LYS A 443 -24.48 122.85 13.95
C LYS A 443 -24.32 124.36 14.21
N ILE A 444 -23.35 124.75 15.05
CA ILE A 444 -23.09 126.13 15.47
C ILE A 444 -22.15 126.86 14.48
N LYS A 445 -21.29 126.15 13.73
CA LYS A 445 -20.16 126.77 12.99
C LYS A 445 -20.48 127.28 11.58
N SER A 446 -21.57 126.85 10.94
CA SER A 446 -21.88 127.23 9.54
C SER A 446 -22.61 128.56 9.38
N ILE A 447 -22.91 129.28 10.47
CA ILE A 447 -23.80 130.46 10.47
C ILE A 447 -23.12 131.75 9.95
N PHE A 448 -21.79 131.84 9.92
CA PHE A 448 -21.13 133.16 9.99
C PHE A 448 -20.56 133.80 8.70
N PHE A 449 -20.28 133.09 7.60
CA PHE A 449 -19.76 133.71 6.35
C PHE A 449 -20.10 132.87 5.09
N GLY A 450 -20.48 133.42 3.91
CA GLY A 450 -20.95 134.77 3.56
C GLY A 450 -20.36 135.36 2.26
N LYS A 451 -21.16 135.57 1.19
CA LYS A 451 -20.87 136.47 0.04
C LYS A 451 -22.11 136.85 -0.78
N SER A 452 -22.05 138.00 -1.45
CA SER A 452 -23.14 138.73 -2.15
C SER A 452 -23.00 138.77 -3.68
N ASN A 453 -24.06 139.18 -4.39
CA ASN A 453 -24.08 139.52 -5.83
C ASN A 453 -25.06 140.70 -6.08
N GLU A 454 -24.66 141.66 -6.92
CA GLU A 454 -25.55 142.61 -7.64
C GLU A 454 -25.82 142.02 -9.06
N HIS A 455 -26.80 142.41 -9.88
CA HIS A 455 -27.69 143.57 -9.92
C HIS A 455 -29.14 143.16 -10.25
N LEU A 456 -30.13 143.69 -9.52
CA LEU A 456 -31.12 144.69 -10.00
C LEU A 456 -31.88 145.26 -8.78
#